data_AF-A0ABD7KIC5-F1
#
_entry.id   AF-A0ABD7KIC5-F1
#
_cell.length_a   1.000
_cell.length_b   1.000
_cell.length_c   1.000
_cell.angle_alpha   90.00
_cell.angle_beta   90.00
_cell.angle_gamma   90.00
#
_symmetry.space_group_name_H-M   'P 1'
#
loop_
_entity.id
_entity.type
_entity.pdbx_description
1 polymer ?
#
loop_
_entity_poly.entity_id
_entity_poly.type
_entity_poly.pdbx_seq_one_letter_code
_entity_poly.pdbx_strand_id
1 'polypeptide(L)'
;MSNKHFRLNKTTKTLGSLFPALLLFTPAVAFASTIDQSTSIPQNFSTDAEYVINKDVTITSSGNEAAVSVIGIDVSNVANMGNISGYGNGLDISTGAQRLVVNNEEGATISSTSATGVNIYTMQGDLINKGNITAAENGVFVSKHSSAVSISNTATGLIKGKSGLNAEVGVAINNAGTIKGTEVDGITLSDGNIKLTNTGTVEGFQHGINVTNTAKVDIINSGSIGGGNTAISFASNKNNTLVLNTGSSFNGDVISTGSTGNSLTLVGAGMEDSNFVGLNKGDGFASVKMEGESWTLTGDLDVIGSGDSLQVNSGDLTLAGTVSNSGNTLVTKDASLQLGNGQKTASLSGGLKNNGTVIFNQGNNSTFATDMTGSGKVEKVDSHTLTLTGKNSYTGDTVLHGGTTLVANGATLGVKNSNATVTIENGATFATAGEVNNNIHVLAGGTLAAWNAVQGNATLSAAAVDTINGNVANGGKLLLSAANNSVGNNFTINGDYTGSAGSQIVLNSTLGEDNAPTDHLTITGSSFGQSGVSVSNMGGLGAQTVNGMEIVRVGGSSEAQLTLAKPVVAGAYEYNLYQHG
;
A
#
# COMPACT_ATOMS: atom_id res chain seq x y z
N MET A 1 -40.75 -7.08 -40.35
CA MET A 1 -41.38 -8.42 -40.35
C MET A 1 -41.30 -8.93 -38.93
N SER A 2 -42.37 -8.74 -38.15
CA SER A 2 -42.45 -9.20 -36.77
C SER A 2 -43.57 -10.22 -36.71
N ASN A 3 -43.27 -11.40 -36.18
CA ASN A 3 -44.27 -12.38 -35.80
C ASN A 3 -44.47 -12.29 -34.29
N LYS A 4 -45.73 -12.16 -33.85
CA LYS A 4 -46.06 -12.22 -32.42
C LYS A 4 -46.07 -13.68 -32.00
N HIS A 5 -45.13 -14.08 -31.15
CA HIS A 5 -45.08 -15.42 -30.57
C HIS A 5 -45.52 -15.40 -29.12
N PHE A 6 -46.27 -16.44 -28.73
CA PHE A 6 -46.69 -16.66 -27.36
C PHE A 6 -45.49 -17.10 -26.53
N ARG A 7 -45.15 -16.34 -25.48
CA ARG A 7 -44.19 -16.78 -24.46
C ARG A 7 -44.80 -16.65 -23.07
N LEU A 8 -44.48 -17.61 -22.20
CA LEU A 8 -44.84 -17.57 -20.80
C LEU A 8 -44.07 -16.42 -20.14
N ASN A 9 -44.77 -15.54 -19.44
CA ASN A 9 -44.15 -14.43 -18.71
C ASN A 9 -43.25 -14.96 -17.57
N LYS A 10 -42.39 -14.09 -17.01
CA LYS A 10 -41.45 -14.49 -15.94
C LYS A 10 -42.16 -15.14 -14.74
N THR A 11 -43.30 -14.59 -14.30
CA THR A 11 -44.11 -15.13 -13.20
C THR A 11 -44.55 -16.57 -13.49
N THR A 12 -44.97 -16.86 -14.72
CA THR A 12 -45.42 -18.18 -15.14
C THR A 12 -44.29 -19.17 -15.39
N LYS A 13 -43.12 -18.70 -15.82
CA LYS A 13 -41.91 -19.56 -15.86
C LYS A 13 -41.49 -19.98 -14.45
N THR A 14 -41.52 -19.06 -13.49
CA THR A 14 -41.15 -19.34 -12.09
C THR A 14 -42.21 -20.19 -11.36
N LEU A 15 -43.50 -19.94 -11.60
CA LEU A 15 -44.57 -20.82 -11.09
C LEU A 15 -44.57 -22.19 -11.77
N GLY A 16 -44.22 -22.26 -13.06
CA GLY A 16 -44.12 -23.51 -13.80
C GLY A 16 -42.96 -24.41 -13.34
N SER A 17 -41.86 -23.83 -12.84
CA SER A 17 -40.75 -24.60 -12.27
C SER A 17 -41.03 -25.10 -10.85
N LEU A 18 -41.88 -24.40 -10.08
CA LEU A 18 -42.24 -24.78 -8.71
C LEU A 18 -43.52 -25.63 -8.63
N PHE A 19 -44.49 -25.41 -9.52
CA PHE A 19 -45.80 -26.06 -9.52
C PHE A 19 -46.29 -26.34 -10.95
N PRO A 20 -45.83 -27.45 -11.59
CA PRO A 20 -46.15 -27.76 -12.99
C PRO A 20 -47.65 -27.87 -13.29
N ALA A 21 -48.46 -28.30 -12.31
CA ALA A 21 -49.91 -28.44 -12.46
C ALA A 21 -50.68 -27.10 -12.47
N LEU A 22 -50.09 -26.01 -11.95
CA LEU A 22 -50.74 -24.69 -11.91
C LEU A 22 -50.71 -23.97 -13.28
N LEU A 23 -49.87 -24.43 -14.22
CA LEU A 23 -49.76 -23.88 -15.58
C LEU A 23 -51.08 -23.93 -16.36
N LEU A 24 -51.98 -24.86 -16.02
CA LEU A 24 -53.29 -25.02 -16.67
C LEU A 24 -54.29 -23.90 -16.32
N PHE A 25 -54.03 -23.11 -15.27
CA PHE A 25 -54.98 -22.11 -14.73
C PHE A 25 -54.44 -20.69 -14.65
N THR A 26 -53.22 -20.42 -15.15
CA THR A 26 -52.67 -19.04 -15.17
C THR A 26 -52.85 -18.39 -16.56
N PRO A 27 -53.65 -17.31 -16.70
CA PRO A 27 -53.64 -16.52 -17.92
C PRO A 27 -52.39 -15.64 -17.91
N ALA A 28 -51.38 -16.03 -18.69
CA ALA A 28 -50.10 -15.32 -18.71
C ALA A 28 -49.34 -15.55 -20.01
N VAL A 29 -49.92 -15.06 -21.09
CA VAL A 29 -49.23 -14.85 -22.36
C VAL A 29 -48.64 -13.45 -22.32
N ALA A 30 -47.31 -13.33 -22.36
CA ALA A 30 -46.69 -12.09 -22.82
C ALA A 30 -46.56 -12.17 -24.35
N PHE A 31 -47.01 -11.13 -25.05
CA PHE A 31 -46.75 -10.99 -26.48
C PHE A 31 -45.34 -10.44 -26.64
N ALA A 32 -44.40 -11.29 -27.06
CA ALA A 32 -43.09 -10.84 -27.50
C ALA A 32 -43.10 -10.70 -29.04
N SER A 33 -42.71 -9.53 -29.51
CA SER A 33 -42.48 -9.26 -30.92
C SER A 33 -41.14 -9.88 -31.32
N THR A 34 -41.16 -10.89 -32.20
CA THR A 34 -39.95 -11.62 -32.58
C THR A 34 -39.52 -11.23 -33.99
N ILE A 35 -38.25 -10.85 -34.13
CA ILE A 35 -37.58 -10.63 -35.41
C ILE A 35 -36.87 -11.94 -35.78
N ASP A 36 -37.42 -12.61 -36.79
CA ASP A 36 -37.01 -13.95 -37.24
C ASP A 36 -36.33 -13.95 -38.63
N GLN A 37 -36.26 -12.78 -39.27
CA GLN A 37 -35.64 -12.60 -40.59
C GLN A 37 -34.68 -11.42 -40.60
N SER A 38 -33.54 -11.61 -41.26
CA SER A 38 -32.56 -10.54 -41.47
C SER A 38 -33.12 -9.43 -42.35
N THR A 39 -32.69 -8.20 -42.09
CA THR A 39 -33.17 -6.99 -42.78
C THR A 39 -32.07 -5.94 -42.83
N SER A 40 -32.06 -5.13 -43.89
CA SER A 40 -31.22 -3.93 -44.01
C SER A 40 -31.99 -2.63 -43.79
N ILE A 41 -33.25 -2.75 -43.35
CA ILE A 41 -34.11 -1.62 -43.01
C ILE A 41 -34.05 -1.44 -41.49
N PRO A 42 -33.76 -0.22 -40.99
CA PRO A 42 -33.84 0.13 -39.58
C PRO A 42 -35.14 -0.35 -38.91
N GLN A 43 -35.05 -0.85 -37.68
CA GLN A 43 -36.21 -1.31 -36.92
C GLN A 43 -36.52 -0.37 -35.76
N ASN A 44 -37.80 -0.01 -35.59
CA ASN A 44 -38.29 0.75 -34.45
C ASN A 44 -39.07 -0.16 -33.50
N PHE A 45 -38.60 -0.27 -32.26
CA PHE A 45 -39.24 -1.00 -31.18
C PHE A 45 -39.95 0.01 -30.29
N SER A 46 -41.29 0.02 -30.33
CA SER A 46 -42.06 1.03 -29.59
C SER A 46 -43.44 0.62 -29.13
N THR A 47 -44.05 -0.41 -29.74
CA THR A 47 -45.45 -0.76 -29.51
C THR A 47 -45.66 -1.98 -28.63
N ASP A 48 -44.67 -2.88 -28.59
CA ASP A 48 -44.76 -4.12 -27.81
C ASP A 48 -43.89 -4.01 -26.56
N ALA A 49 -44.31 -4.68 -25.48
CA ALA A 49 -43.57 -4.64 -24.22
C ALA A 49 -42.23 -5.40 -24.27
N GLU A 50 -42.15 -6.42 -25.13
CA GLU A 50 -40.96 -7.26 -25.29
C GLU A 50 -40.61 -7.45 -26.77
N TYR A 51 -39.33 -7.29 -27.10
CA TYR A 51 -38.78 -7.61 -28.42
C TYR A 51 -37.66 -8.64 -28.31
N VAL A 52 -37.63 -9.59 -29.26
CA VAL A 52 -36.59 -10.63 -29.35
C VAL A 52 -36.04 -10.68 -30.76
N ILE A 53 -34.71 -10.58 -30.91
CA ILE A 53 -34.01 -10.81 -32.17
C ILE A 53 -33.43 -12.22 -32.08
N ASN A 54 -33.85 -13.09 -32.98
CA ASN A 54 -33.43 -14.50 -32.97
C ASN A 54 -31.95 -14.65 -33.32
N LYS A 55 -31.40 -15.81 -32.95
CA LYS A 55 -30.07 -16.22 -33.36
C LYS A 55 -29.96 -16.22 -34.88
N ASP A 56 -28.78 -15.85 -35.40
CA ASP A 56 -28.44 -15.79 -36.83
C ASP A 56 -29.21 -14.73 -37.65
N VAL A 57 -30.11 -13.97 -37.01
CA VAL A 57 -30.77 -12.81 -37.62
C VAL A 57 -29.83 -11.61 -37.59
N THR A 58 -29.72 -10.91 -38.71
CA THR A 58 -28.95 -9.66 -38.82
C THR A 58 -29.86 -8.49 -39.17
N ILE A 59 -29.84 -7.44 -38.34
CA ILE A 59 -30.45 -6.14 -38.63
C ILE A 59 -29.33 -5.18 -38.97
N THR A 60 -29.33 -4.63 -40.18
CA THR A 60 -28.38 -3.59 -40.59
C THR A 60 -29.04 -2.26 -40.94
N SER A 61 -28.26 -1.19 -40.85
CA SER A 61 -28.59 0.13 -41.38
C SER A 61 -27.38 0.66 -42.16
N SER A 62 -27.57 1.05 -43.42
CA SER A 62 -26.51 1.65 -44.25
C SER A 62 -26.45 3.18 -44.14
N GLY A 63 -27.43 3.80 -43.48
CA GLY A 63 -27.51 5.25 -43.30
C GLY A 63 -27.09 5.69 -41.91
N ASN A 64 -27.22 6.99 -41.63
CA ASN A 64 -26.93 7.56 -40.31
C ASN A 64 -27.96 7.16 -39.24
N GLU A 65 -29.08 6.55 -39.63
CA GLU A 65 -30.09 6.01 -38.73
C GLU A 65 -29.56 4.80 -37.97
N ALA A 66 -30.03 4.61 -36.73
CA ALA A 66 -29.70 3.44 -35.95
C ALA A 66 -30.22 2.15 -36.61
N ALA A 67 -29.51 1.04 -36.47
CA ALA A 67 -30.03 -0.25 -36.96
C ALA A 67 -31.28 -0.69 -36.18
N VAL A 68 -31.29 -0.44 -34.87
CA VAL A 68 -32.47 -0.60 -34.01
C VAL A 68 -32.65 0.63 -33.14
N SER A 69 -33.86 1.19 -33.10
CA SER A 69 -34.26 2.26 -32.19
C SER A 69 -35.32 1.75 -31.22
N VAL A 70 -35.08 1.87 -29.92
CA VAL A 70 -36.03 1.54 -28.85
C VAL A 70 -36.63 2.84 -28.34
N ILE A 71 -37.90 3.08 -28.65
CA ILE A 71 -38.56 4.38 -28.46
C ILE A 71 -39.87 4.16 -27.71
N GLY A 72 -40.20 5.08 -26.80
CA GLY A 72 -41.50 5.09 -26.14
C GLY A 72 -41.50 4.33 -24.81
N ILE A 73 -42.65 4.37 -24.15
CA ILE A 73 -42.80 3.98 -22.74
C ILE A 73 -43.33 2.55 -22.55
N ASP A 74 -43.69 1.85 -23.62
CA ASP A 74 -44.26 0.51 -23.51
C ASP A 74 -43.16 -0.57 -23.47
N VAL A 75 -41.99 -0.31 -24.07
CA VAL A 75 -40.92 -1.30 -24.19
C VAL A 75 -40.20 -1.47 -22.86
N SER A 76 -40.25 -2.69 -22.32
CA SER A 76 -39.65 -3.05 -21.04
C SER A 76 -38.52 -4.08 -21.17
N ASN A 77 -38.46 -4.82 -22.29
CA ASN A 77 -37.41 -5.82 -22.51
C ASN A 77 -37.03 -5.95 -23.99
N VAL A 78 -35.72 -5.97 -24.27
CA VAL A 78 -35.14 -6.29 -25.58
C VAL A 78 -34.10 -7.39 -25.38
N ALA A 79 -34.26 -8.52 -26.07
CA ALA A 79 -33.29 -9.61 -26.08
C ALA A 79 -32.68 -9.76 -27.48
N ASN A 80 -31.38 -9.52 -27.60
CA ASN A 80 -30.60 -9.74 -28.81
C ASN A 80 -29.85 -11.07 -28.72
N MET A 81 -30.22 -12.03 -29.59
CA MET A 81 -29.48 -13.28 -29.79
C MET A 81 -28.75 -13.30 -31.15
N GLY A 82 -28.93 -12.25 -31.98
CA GLY A 82 -28.42 -12.15 -33.35
C GLY A 82 -27.37 -11.05 -33.50
N ASN A 83 -27.42 -10.35 -34.63
CA ASN A 83 -26.49 -9.28 -34.98
C ASN A 83 -27.24 -7.97 -35.28
N ILE A 84 -26.90 -6.90 -34.58
CA ILE A 84 -27.34 -5.53 -34.88
C ILE A 84 -26.12 -4.78 -35.39
N SER A 85 -26.13 -4.26 -36.62
CA SER A 85 -24.98 -3.56 -37.21
C SER A 85 -25.39 -2.29 -37.96
N GLY A 86 -25.18 -1.14 -37.34
CA GLY A 86 -25.46 0.16 -37.94
C GLY A 86 -24.23 0.81 -38.59
N TYR A 87 -24.44 1.55 -39.69
CA TYR A 87 -23.48 2.58 -40.10
C TYR A 87 -23.50 3.72 -39.07
N GLY A 88 -24.70 4.27 -38.79
CA GLY A 88 -24.98 5.06 -37.58
C GLY A 88 -24.94 4.21 -36.31
N ASN A 89 -25.74 4.54 -35.29
CA ASN A 89 -25.75 3.76 -34.04
C ASN A 89 -26.16 2.30 -34.28
N GLY A 90 -25.59 1.35 -33.52
CA GLY A 90 -26.07 -0.03 -33.55
C GLY A 90 -27.47 -0.10 -32.95
N LEU A 91 -27.56 0.21 -31.66
CA LEU A 91 -28.80 0.30 -30.88
C LEU A 91 -28.95 1.71 -30.31
N ASP A 92 -30.07 2.38 -30.56
CA ASP A 92 -30.41 3.68 -29.99
C ASP A 92 -31.59 3.56 -29.01
N ILE A 93 -31.50 4.14 -27.82
CA ILE A 93 -32.47 3.97 -26.73
C ILE A 93 -32.97 5.34 -26.25
N SER A 94 -34.28 5.54 -26.37
CA SER A 94 -35.00 6.74 -25.94
C SER A 94 -36.37 6.38 -25.32
N THR A 95 -36.37 5.80 -24.13
CA THR A 95 -37.59 5.32 -23.43
C THR A 95 -38.05 6.23 -22.28
N GLY A 96 -37.35 7.34 -22.03
CA GLY A 96 -37.65 8.23 -20.91
C GLY A 96 -37.49 7.54 -19.56
N ALA A 97 -38.51 7.66 -18.69
CA ALA A 97 -38.50 7.07 -17.35
C ALA A 97 -38.93 5.59 -17.33
N GLN A 98 -39.30 5.00 -18.48
CA GLN A 98 -39.69 3.60 -18.53
C GLN A 98 -38.49 2.70 -18.20
N ARG A 99 -38.70 1.76 -17.28
CA ARG A 99 -37.69 0.74 -16.98
C ARG A 99 -37.56 -0.25 -18.14
N LEU A 100 -36.39 -0.29 -18.74
CA LEU A 100 -36.02 -1.17 -19.85
C LEU A 100 -34.90 -2.12 -19.41
N VAL A 101 -34.97 -3.37 -19.86
CA VAL A 101 -33.87 -4.32 -19.78
C VAL A 101 -33.42 -4.69 -21.19
N VAL A 102 -32.16 -4.47 -21.52
CA VAL A 102 -31.53 -4.90 -22.77
C VAL A 102 -30.57 -6.04 -22.47
N ASN A 103 -30.78 -7.19 -23.09
CA ASN A 103 -29.89 -8.34 -23.01
C ASN A 103 -29.21 -8.56 -24.36
N ASN A 104 -27.90 -8.38 -24.42
CA ASN A 104 -27.08 -8.85 -25.54
C ASN A 104 -26.51 -10.22 -25.16
N GLU A 105 -27.11 -11.29 -25.67
CA GLU A 105 -26.79 -12.66 -25.26
C GLU A 105 -25.42 -13.11 -25.76
N GLU A 106 -24.94 -14.23 -25.22
CA GLU A 106 -23.65 -14.79 -25.60
C GLU A 106 -23.61 -15.13 -27.10
N GLY A 107 -22.54 -14.71 -27.78
CA GLY A 107 -22.39 -14.83 -29.23
C GLY A 107 -23.17 -13.78 -30.06
N ALA A 108 -24.04 -12.99 -29.43
CA ALA A 108 -24.74 -11.89 -30.11
C ALA A 108 -23.82 -10.68 -30.29
N THR A 109 -24.09 -9.85 -31.30
CA THR A 109 -23.32 -8.64 -31.61
C THR A 109 -24.23 -7.43 -31.71
N ILE A 110 -23.78 -6.31 -31.15
CA ILE A 110 -24.27 -4.97 -31.44
C ILE A 110 -23.07 -4.14 -31.91
N SER A 111 -23.11 -3.64 -33.14
CA SER A 111 -21.99 -2.91 -33.71
C SER A 111 -22.38 -1.62 -34.42
N SER A 112 -21.44 -0.67 -34.45
CA SER A 112 -21.49 0.54 -35.27
C SER A 112 -20.18 0.78 -35.99
N THR A 113 -20.23 1.16 -37.27
CA THR A 113 -19.01 1.46 -38.06
C THR A 113 -18.65 2.94 -38.11
N SER A 114 -19.51 3.87 -37.69
CA SER A 114 -19.20 5.32 -37.67
C SER A 114 -19.64 6.06 -36.40
N ALA A 115 -20.38 5.41 -35.52
CA ALA A 115 -20.99 6.03 -34.34
C ALA A 115 -20.88 5.09 -33.13
N THR A 116 -21.87 5.15 -32.23
CA THR A 116 -21.91 4.40 -30.97
C THR A 116 -22.53 3.02 -31.15
N GLY A 117 -22.01 2.00 -30.46
CA GLY A 117 -22.57 0.65 -30.46
C GLY A 117 -23.96 0.64 -29.82
N VAL A 118 -24.05 1.01 -28.54
CA VAL A 118 -25.31 1.26 -27.82
C VAL A 118 -25.37 2.70 -27.32
N ASN A 119 -26.27 3.50 -27.92
CA ASN A 119 -26.53 4.88 -27.53
C ASN A 119 -27.72 4.96 -26.59
N ILE A 120 -27.50 5.30 -25.33
CA ILE A 120 -28.54 5.46 -24.31
C ILE A 120 -28.82 6.95 -24.12
N TYR A 121 -29.75 7.49 -24.89
CA TYR A 121 -30.15 8.89 -24.75
C TYR A 121 -31.01 9.09 -23.50
N THR A 122 -32.09 8.31 -23.34
CA THR A 122 -32.90 8.28 -22.11
C THR A 122 -33.26 6.84 -21.76
N MET A 123 -32.96 6.43 -20.53
CA MET A 123 -33.32 5.11 -20.02
C MET A 123 -33.37 5.14 -18.48
N GLN A 124 -34.22 4.27 -17.94
CA GLN A 124 -34.06 3.69 -16.62
C GLN A 124 -33.93 2.16 -16.77
N GLY A 125 -33.08 1.51 -16.00
CA GLY A 125 -32.96 0.04 -16.03
C GLY A 125 -31.59 -0.47 -16.44
N ASP A 126 -31.55 -1.62 -17.11
CA ASP A 126 -30.36 -2.47 -17.16
C ASP A 126 -29.93 -2.78 -18.60
N LEU A 127 -28.64 -2.58 -18.91
CA LEU A 127 -27.95 -3.14 -20.08
C LEU A 127 -27.09 -4.31 -19.62
N ILE A 128 -27.39 -5.51 -20.09
CA ILE A 128 -26.68 -6.74 -19.77
C ILE A 128 -25.99 -7.25 -21.03
N ASN A 129 -24.66 -7.22 -21.03
CA ASN A 129 -23.83 -7.69 -22.14
C ASN A 129 -23.12 -9.01 -21.81
N LYS A 130 -23.42 -10.04 -22.61
CA LYS A 130 -22.72 -11.33 -22.65
C LYS A 130 -22.06 -11.59 -24.01
N GLY A 131 -22.43 -10.82 -25.02
CA GLY A 131 -21.86 -10.88 -26.36
C GLY A 131 -20.87 -9.74 -26.63
N ASN A 132 -20.83 -9.30 -27.88
CA ASN A 132 -19.94 -8.23 -28.33
C ASN A 132 -20.71 -6.94 -28.56
N ILE A 133 -20.21 -5.84 -28.01
CA ILE A 133 -20.59 -4.47 -28.35
C ILE A 133 -19.34 -3.78 -28.92
N THR A 134 -19.36 -3.42 -30.20
CA THR A 134 -18.18 -2.83 -30.88
C THR A 134 -18.56 -1.58 -31.68
N ALA A 135 -17.76 -0.52 -31.59
CA ALA A 135 -18.13 0.77 -32.17
C ALA A 135 -16.93 1.54 -32.69
N ALA A 136 -17.18 2.49 -33.61
CA ALA A 136 -16.19 3.45 -34.06
C ALA A 136 -16.04 4.64 -33.11
N GLU A 137 -17.10 5.01 -32.38
CA GLU A 137 -17.05 6.03 -31.31
C GLU A 137 -17.12 5.34 -29.95
N ASN A 138 -18.22 5.42 -29.20
CA ASN A 138 -18.31 4.76 -27.90
C ASN A 138 -18.86 3.34 -28.06
N GLY A 139 -18.30 2.35 -27.36
CA GLY A 139 -18.93 1.03 -27.27
C GLY A 139 -20.35 1.17 -26.68
N VAL A 140 -20.43 1.80 -25.51
CA VAL A 140 -21.68 2.23 -24.88
C VAL A 140 -21.59 3.71 -24.50
N PHE A 141 -22.62 4.49 -24.81
CA PHE A 141 -22.77 5.87 -24.36
C PHE A 141 -24.03 6.03 -23.51
N VAL A 142 -23.94 6.75 -22.38
CA VAL A 142 -25.07 7.09 -21.52
C VAL A 142 -25.16 8.60 -21.35
N SER A 143 -26.23 9.21 -21.87
CA SER A 143 -26.41 10.65 -21.79
C SER A 143 -26.90 11.11 -20.42
N LYS A 144 -26.69 12.40 -20.14
CA LYS A 144 -27.18 13.12 -18.95
C LYS A 144 -28.69 13.07 -18.69
N HIS A 145 -29.50 12.67 -19.68
CA HIS A 145 -30.95 12.61 -19.55
C HIS A 145 -31.46 11.26 -19.00
N SER A 146 -30.56 10.30 -18.77
CA SER A 146 -30.89 8.99 -18.20
C SER A 146 -30.90 9.02 -16.67
N SER A 147 -31.50 8.00 -16.04
CA SER A 147 -31.51 7.89 -14.58
C SER A 147 -31.53 6.42 -14.13
N ALA A 148 -30.77 6.09 -13.08
CA ALA A 148 -30.71 4.73 -12.53
C ALA A 148 -30.43 3.64 -13.60
N VAL A 149 -29.44 3.89 -14.45
CA VAL A 149 -28.95 2.93 -15.45
C VAL A 149 -27.90 2.03 -14.80
N SER A 150 -28.04 0.72 -14.99
CA SER A 150 -27.02 -0.27 -14.67
C SER A 150 -26.48 -0.92 -15.93
N ILE A 151 -25.15 -1.06 -16.01
CA ILE A 151 -24.46 -1.74 -17.10
C ILE A 151 -23.74 -2.94 -16.49
N SER A 152 -24.09 -4.14 -16.94
CA SER A 152 -23.44 -5.38 -16.55
C SER A 152 -22.75 -5.99 -17.76
N ASN A 153 -21.42 -5.95 -17.77
CA ASN A 153 -20.60 -6.65 -18.76
C ASN A 153 -20.12 -7.97 -18.13
N THR A 154 -20.73 -9.08 -18.52
CA THR A 154 -20.43 -10.40 -17.95
C THR A 154 -19.08 -10.93 -18.43
N ALA A 155 -18.61 -12.06 -17.90
CA ALA A 155 -17.29 -12.61 -18.19
C ALA A 155 -16.98 -12.85 -19.69
N THR A 156 -18.01 -13.17 -20.49
CA THR A 156 -17.88 -13.34 -21.96
C THR A 156 -18.07 -12.05 -22.73
N GLY A 157 -18.52 -10.98 -22.05
CA GLY A 157 -18.90 -9.73 -22.65
C GLY A 157 -17.69 -8.88 -23.07
N LEU A 158 -17.74 -8.38 -24.30
CA LEU A 158 -16.83 -7.36 -24.81
C LEU A 158 -17.61 -6.06 -25.05
N ILE A 159 -17.09 -4.95 -24.52
CA ILE A 159 -17.50 -3.60 -24.92
C ILE A 159 -16.26 -2.89 -25.46
N LYS A 160 -16.32 -2.43 -26.71
CA LYS A 160 -15.18 -1.82 -27.40
C LYS A 160 -15.58 -0.61 -28.24
N GLY A 161 -14.82 0.47 -28.12
CA GLY A 161 -14.91 1.66 -28.98
C GLY A 161 -13.65 2.51 -28.88
N LYS A 162 -13.64 3.71 -29.47
CA LYS A 162 -12.64 4.75 -29.15
C LYS A 162 -12.57 5.00 -27.65
N SER A 163 -13.73 5.20 -27.03
CA SER A 163 -13.96 4.95 -25.61
C SER A 163 -14.78 3.67 -25.46
N GLY A 164 -14.41 2.82 -24.51
CA GLY A 164 -15.19 1.60 -24.25
C GLY A 164 -16.59 1.94 -23.77
N LEU A 165 -16.67 2.71 -22.69
CA LEU A 165 -17.92 3.18 -22.08
C LEU A 165 -17.80 4.65 -21.70
N ASN A 166 -18.77 5.47 -22.09
CA ASN A 166 -18.84 6.87 -21.71
C ASN A 166 -20.18 7.17 -21.01
N ALA A 167 -20.15 7.70 -19.79
CA ALA A 167 -21.34 8.06 -19.04
C ALA A 167 -21.29 9.52 -18.53
N GLU A 168 -22.34 10.26 -18.87
CA GLU A 168 -22.56 11.66 -18.47
C GLU A 168 -23.56 11.79 -17.30
N VAL A 169 -23.81 10.70 -16.58
CA VAL A 169 -24.74 10.64 -15.45
C VAL A 169 -24.35 9.51 -14.50
N GLY A 170 -24.95 9.52 -13.31
CA GLY A 170 -24.80 8.45 -12.33
C GLY A 170 -25.25 7.10 -12.88
N VAL A 171 -24.33 6.13 -12.89
CA VAL A 171 -24.56 4.77 -13.38
C VAL A 171 -23.97 3.73 -12.43
N ALA A 172 -24.48 2.51 -12.47
CA ALA A 172 -23.86 1.35 -11.82
C ALA A 172 -23.21 0.46 -12.87
N ILE A 173 -21.90 0.28 -12.82
CA ILE A 173 -21.12 -0.51 -13.77
C ILE A 173 -20.59 -1.75 -13.06
N ASN A 174 -20.91 -2.93 -13.58
CA ASN A 174 -20.38 -4.21 -13.13
C ASN A 174 -19.64 -4.86 -14.31
N ASN A 175 -18.31 -4.88 -14.28
CA ASN A 175 -17.49 -5.47 -15.32
C ASN A 175 -16.79 -6.74 -14.84
N ALA A 176 -17.17 -7.87 -15.44
CA ALA A 176 -16.47 -9.15 -15.34
C ALA A 176 -15.80 -9.57 -16.65
N GLY A 177 -16.18 -8.97 -17.78
CA GLY A 177 -15.57 -9.20 -19.09
C GLY A 177 -14.52 -8.15 -19.44
N THR A 178 -14.49 -7.74 -20.70
CA THR A 178 -13.54 -6.71 -21.20
C THR A 178 -14.28 -5.44 -21.60
N ILE A 179 -13.83 -4.30 -21.08
CA ILE A 179 -14.18 -2.97 -21.59
C ILE A 179 -12.91 -2.33 -22.14
N LYS A 180 -12.94 -1.93 -23.43
CA LYS A 180 -11.76 -1.46 -24.15
C LYS A 180 -11.98 -0.17 -24.92
N GLY A 181 -11.20 0.85 -24.58
CA GLY A 181 -11.00 2.07 -25.35
C GLY A 181 -9.78 1.95 -26.25
N THR A 182 -9.94 2.17 -27.56
CA THR A 182 -8.85 2.02 -28.53
C THR A 182 -8.07 3.30 -28.81
N GLU A 183 -8.64 4.46 -28.51
CA GLU A 183 -8.01 5.77 -28.78
C GLU A 183 -8.07 6.72 -27.59
N VAL A 184 -9.06 6.52 -26.70
CA VAL A 184 -9.28 7.35 -25.51
C VAL A 184 -9.25 6.45 -24.27
N ASP A 185 -10.30 6.43 -23.46
CA ASP A 185 -10.34 5.74 -22.19
C ASP A 185 -11.07 4.40 -22.30
N GLY A 186 -10.72 3.45 -21.42
CA GLY A 186 -11.57 2.27 -21.23
C GLY A 186 -12.97 2.69 -20.79
N ILE A 187 -13.02 3.53 -19.76
CA ILE A 187 -14.26 4.09 -19.20
C ILE A 187 -14.07 5.59 -18.94
N THR A 188 -14.97 6.42 -19.47
CA THR A 188 -15.06 7.86 -19.21
C THR A 188 -16.31 8.17 -18.37
N LEU A 189 -16.14 8.87 -17.24
CA LEU A 189 -17.21 9.23 -16.30
C LEU A 189 -17.16 10.74 -16.03
N SER A 190 -18.20 11.48 -16.41
CA SER A 190 -18.19 12.95 -16.26
C SER A 190 -19.03 13.47 -15.11
N ASP A 191 -20.22 12.90 -14.84
CA ASP A 191 -21.15 13.49 -13.88
C ASP A 191 -21.96 12.45 -13.11
N GLY A 192 -22.45 12.84 -11.93
CA GLY A 192 -23.31 12.02 -11.08
C GLY A 192 -22.55 11.12 -10.11
N ASN A 193 -23.29 10.28 -9.37
CA ASN A 193 -22.73 9.30 -8.46
C ASN A 193 -22.64 7.95 -9.16
N ILE A 194 -21.42 7.42 -9.30
CA ILE A 194 -21.14 6.19 -10.03
C ILE A 194 -20.62 5.13 -9.06
N LYS A 195 -21.11 3.91 -9.22
CA LYS A 195 -20.50 2.73 -8.60
C LYS A 195 -19.92 1.85 -9.70
N LEU A 196 -18.65 1.52 -9.60
CA LEU A 196 -17.95 0.68 -10.55
C LEU A 196 -17.34 -0.51 -9.82
N THR A 197 -17.73 -1.72 -10.19
CA THR A 197 -17.10 -2.96 -9.73
C THR A 197 -16.43 -3.64 -10.91
N ASN A 198 -15.12 -3.85 -10.81
CA ASN A 198 -14.32 -4.51 -11.83
C ASN A 198 -13.73 -5.82 -11.27
N THR A 199 -14.12 -6.93 -11.87
CA THR A 199 -13.50 -8.27 -11.69
C THR A 199 -12.87 -8.75 -13.01
N GLY A 200 -13.06 -8.01 -14.10
CA GLY A 200 -12.55 -8.33 -15.43
C GLY A 200 -11.40 -7.42 -15.84
N THR A 201 -11.40 -7.02 -17.11
CA THR A 201 -10.38 -6.16 -17.71
C THR A 201 -11.00 -4.84 -18.16
N VAL A 202 -10.39 -3.73 -17.76
CA VAL A 202 -10.63 -2.40 -18.32
C VAL A 202 -9.32 -1.91 -18.94
N GLU A 203 -9.34 -1.65 -20.24
CA GLU A 203 -8.18 -1.15 -20.99
C GLU A 203 -8.53 0.14 -21.72
N GLY A 204 -7.75 1.18 -21.53
CA GLY A 204 -7.79 2.37 -22.38
C GLY A 204 -6.44 2.62 -23.06
N PHE A 205 -6.48 3.48 -24.07
CA PHE A 205 -5.27 3.99 -24.71
C PHE A 205 -4.65 5.12 -23.87
N GLN A 206 -5.48 6.04 -23.36
CA GLN A 206 -5.06 7.16 -22.50
C GLN A 206 -5.20 6.85 -21.01
N HIS A 207 -6.39 6.42 -20.58
CA HIS A 207 -6.66 6.02 -19.20
C HIS A 207 -7.49 4.74 -19.17
N GLY A 208 -7.29 3.86 -18.19
CA GLY A 208 -8.22 2.76 -17.95
C GLY A 208 -9.58 3.32 -17.56
N ILE A 209 -9.60 4.19 -16.55
CA ILE A 209 -10.77 4.94 -16.10
C ILE A 209 -10.42 6.43 -15.99
N ASN A 210 -11.24 7.29 -16.58
CA ASN A 210 -11.10 8.73 -16.50
C ASN A 210 -12.33 9.35 -15.85
N VAL A 211 -12.14 10.00 -14.70
CA VAL A 211 -13.20 10.59 -13.87
C VAL A 211 -13.05 12.10 -13.90
N THR A 212 -14.05 12.81 -14.42
CA THR A 212 -13.97 14.27 -14.70
C THR A 212 -15.14 15.05 -14.09
N ASN A 213 -15.16 16.36 -14.30
CA ASN A 213 -16.22 17.30 -13.90
C ASN A 213 -16.76 17.06 -12.48
N THR A 214 -18.02 16.65 -12.37
CA THR A 214 -18.73 16.48 -11.09
C THR A 214 -18.97 15.02 -10.71
N ALA A 215 -18.39 14.08 -11.45
CA ALA A 215 -18.47 12.66 -11.13
C ALA A 215 -17.91 12.38 -9.74
N LYS A 216 -18.67 11.62 -8.96
CA LYS A 216 -18.21 10.98 -7.73
C LYS A 216 -18.26 9.48 -7.94
N VAL A 217 -17.11 8.82 -7.86
CA VAL A 217 -16.98 7.41 -8.22
C VAL A 217 -16.53 6.59 -7.02
N ASP A 218 -17.26 5.51 -6.77
CA ASP A 218 -16.84 4.43 -5.89
C ASP A 218 -16.37 3.25 -6.74
N ILE A 219 -15.05 3.05 -6.82
CA ILE A 219 -14.40 2.00 -7.59
C ILE A 219 -14.02 0.85 -6.65
N ILE A 220 -14.47 -0.36 -6.97
CA ILE A 220 -14.03 -1.60 -6.34
C ILE A 220 -13.35 -2.45 -7.41
N ASN A 221 -12.06 -2.70 -7.25
CA ASN A 221 -11.28 -3.50 -8.18
C ASN A 221 -10.89 -4.85 -7.58
N SER A 222 -10.91 -5.87 -8.42
CA SER A 222 -10.43 -7.24 -8.20
C SER A 222 -9.98 -7.89 -9.51
N GLY A 223 -9.78 -7.07 -10.55
CA GLY A 223 -9.29 -7.46 -11.87
C GLY A 223 -8.26 -6.47 -12.38
N SER A 224 -8.09 -6.40 -13.71
CA SER A 224 -7.10 -5.53 -14.35
C SER A 224 -7.71 -4.20 -14.79
N ILE A 225 -7.01 -3.10 -14.51
CA ILE A 225 -7.30 -1.76 -15.05
C ILE A 225 -6.00 -1.20 -15.62
N GLY A 226 -5.98 -0.85 -16.90
CA GLY A 226 -4.79 -0.33 -17.56
C GLY A 226 -5.10 0.78 -18.55
N GLY A 227 -4.19 1.73 -18.69
CA GLY A 227 -4.39 2.91 -19.54
C GLY A 227 -3.10 3.56 -19.98
N GLY A 228 -2.35 2.95 -20.88
CA GLY A 228 -1.03 3.46 -21.27
C GLY A 228 -0.12 3.68 -20.04
N ASN A 229 0.00 4.94 -19.58
CA ASN A 229 0.74 5.33 -18.38
C ASN A 229 -0.13 5.58 -17.14
N THR A 230 -1.44 5.72 -17.28
CA THR A 230 -2.37 6.07 -16.20
C THR A 230 -3.52 5.09 -16.15
N ALA A 231 -3.55 4.20 -15.16
CA ALA A 231 -4.67 3.28 -14.98
C ALA A 231 -5.96 4.03 -14.62
N ILE A 232 -5.89 5.00 -13.70
CA ILE A 232 -7.04 5.79 -13.25
C ILE A 232 -6.68 7.27 -13.12
N SER A 233 -7.49 8.14 -13.70
CA SER A 233 -7.40 9.59 -13.51
C SER A 233 -8.59 10.11 -12.72
N PHE A 234 -8.35 10.65 -11.53
CA PHE A 234 -9.33 11.39 -10.73
C PHE A 234 -9.18 12.90 -11.00
N ALA A 235 -9.76 13.35 -12.10
CA ALA A 235 -9.79 14.75 -12.55
C ALA A 235 -11.09 15.50 -12.18
N SER A 236 -11.99 14.87 -11.42
CA SER A 236 -13.22 15.49 -10.92
C SER A 236 -12.95 16.49 -9.79
N ASN A 237 -13.97 17.27 -9.43
CA ASN A 237 -13.97 18.12 -8.22
C ASN A 237 -14.62 17.45 -7.00
N LYS A 238 -14.78 16.12 -7.00
CA LYS A 238 -15.44 15.34 -5.95
C LYS A 238 -14.47 14.38 -5.27
N ASN A 239 -14.94 13.80 -4.18
CA ASN A 239 -14.18 12.83 -3.39
C ASN A 239 -14.50 11.43 -3.90
N ASN A 240 -13.50 10.79 -4.51
CA ASN A 240 -13.65 9.45 -5.07
C ASN A 240 -13.12 8.39 -4.08
N THR A 241 -13.63 7.18 -4.20
CA THR A 241 -13.16 6.04 -3.41
C THR A 241 -12.62 4.95 -4.33
N LEU A 242 -11.46 4.40 -3.95
CA LEU A 242 -10.83 3.28 -4.62
C LEU A 242 -10.58 2.18 -3.60
N VAL A 243 -11.19 1.02 -3.82
CA VAL A 243 -10.99 -0.19 -3.03
C VAL A 243 -10.26 -1.22 -3.88
N LEU A 244 -9.11 -1.68 -3.42
CA LEU A 244 -8.35 -2.76 -4.03
C LEU A 244 -8.59 -4.04 -3.23
N ASN A 245 -9.27 -5.01 -3.84
CA ASN A 245 -9.38 -6.36 -3.30
C ASN A 245 -8.28 -7.26 -3.88
N THR A 246 -8.14 -8.46 -3.32
CA THR A 246 -7.36 -9.54 -3.92
C THR A 246 -7.68 -9.71 -5.40
N GLY A 247 -6.64 -9.78 -6.23
CA GLY A 247 -6.74 -9.87 -7.69
C GLY A 247 -6.71 -8.53 -8.42
N SER A 248 -6.72 -7.40 -7.72
CA SER A 248 -6.45 -6.10 -8.35
C SER A 248 -5.07 -6.10 -9.01
N SER A 249 -5.00 -5.55 -10.21
CA SER A 249 -3.77 -5.32 -10.96
C SER A 249 -3.90 -4.04 -11.78
N PHE A 250 -2.93 -3.13 -11.66
CA PHE A 250 -2.86 -1.94 -12.50
C PHE A 250 -1.74 -1.98 -13.53
N ASN A 251 -2.02 -1.39 -14.69
CA ASN A 251 -1.01 -1.05 -15.68
C ASN A 251 -1.05 0.46 -15.92
N GLY A 252 -0.20 1.16 -15.17
CA GLY A 252 -0.14 2.62 -15.11
C GLY A 252 -0.59 3.18 -13.77
N ASP A 253 -0.34 4.47 -13.55
CA ASP A 253 -0.51 5.13 -12.26
C ASP A 253 -1.98 5.50 -11.96
N VAL A 254 -2.25 5.75 -10.68
CA VAL A 254 -3.47 6.40 -10.22
C VAL A 254 -3.15 7.85 -9.87
N ILE A 255 -3.68 8.77 -10.67
CA ILE A 255 -3.39 10.20 -10.52
C ILE A 255 -4.61 10.98 -10.02
N SER A 256 -4.37 11.99 -9.19
CA SER A 256 -5.37 12.99 -8.81
C SER A 256 -5.03 14.36 -9.39
N THR A 257 -6.04 15.01 -9.99
CA THR A 257 -5.97 16.39 -10.51
C THR A 257 -7.24 17.15 -10.13
N GLY A 258 -7.23 17.90 -9.02
CA GLY A 258 -8.40 18.67 -8.58
C GLY A 258 -9.37 17.95 -7.62
N SER A 259 -9.03 16.73 -7.18
CA SER A 259 -9.72 16.02 -6.10
C SER A 259 -8.83 15.94 -4.86
N THR A 260 -9.23 16.60 -3.76
CA THR A 260 -8.46 16.63 -2.51
C THR A 260 -8.96 15.63 -1.46
N GLY A 261 -10.11 14.99 -1.70
CA GLY A 261 -10.75 14.08 -0.75
C GLY A 261 -10.78 12.62 -1.20
N ASN A 262 -9.92 12.21 -2.14
CA ASN A 262 -9.86 10.82 -2.60
C ASN A 262 -9.44 9.88 -1.46
N SER A 263 -9.92 8.64 -1.50
CA SER A 263 -9.54 7.60 -0.53
C SER A 263 -9.15 6.30 -1.22
N LEU A 264 -8.12 5.65 -0.68
CA LEU A 264 -7.65 4.32 -1.07
C LEU A 264 -7.87 3.36 0.10
N THR A 265 -8.50 2.21 -0.15
CA THR A 265 -8.64 1.13 0.83
C THR A 265 -8.11 -0.17 0.24
N LEU A 266 -7.20 -0.83 0.95
CA LEU A 266 -6.60 -2.10 0.60
C LEU A 266 -7.28 -3.20 1.42
N VAL A 267 -7.83 -4.21 0.74
CA VAL A 267 -8.59 -5.31 1.33
C VAL A 267 -8.03 -6.64 0.82
N GLY A 268 -8.04 -7.68 1.65
CA GLY A 268 -7.46 -8.97 1.29
C GLY A 268 -5.95 -8.85 1.08
N ALA A 269 -5.41 -9.41 -0.01
CA ALA A 269 -3.99 -9.40 -0.27
C ALA A 269 -3.64 -9.05 -1.72
N GLY A 270 -2.51 -8.37 -1.92
CA GLY A 270 -2.08 -7.96 -3.26
C GLY A 270 -0.73 -7.24 -3.31
N MET A 271 -0.28 -6.95 -4.54
CA MET A 271 0.94 -6.19 -4.80
C MET A 271 0.70 -5.24 -5.97
N GLU A 272 1.16 -4.00 -5.83
CA GLU A 272 1.13 -3.00 -6.90
C GLU A 272 2.44 -2.20 -6.91
N ASP A 273 2.90 -1.84 -8.10
CA ASP A 273 4.03 -0.94 -8.32
C ASP A 273 3.60 0.45 -8.83
N SER A 274 2.30 0.62 -9.08
CA SER A 274 1.72 1.88 -9.53
C SER A 274 1.84 2.98 -8.47
N ASN A 275 2.01 4.22 -8.93
CA ASN A 275 1.98 5.40 -8.07
C ASN A 275 0.53 5.80 -7.75
N PHE A 276 0.33 6.34 -6.56
CA PHE A 276 -0.94 6.91 -6.08
C PHE A 276 -0.70 8.37 -5.68
N VAL A 277 -0.66 9.26 -6.68
CA VAL A 277 -0.05 10.60 -6.54
C VAL A 277 -0.97 11.74 -6.98
N GLY A 278 -0.72 12.93 -6.45
CA GLY A 278 -1.32 14.17 -6.92
C GLY A 278 -0.38 14.91 -7.86
N LEU A 279 -0.88 15.40 -9.00
CA LEU A 279 -0.01 16.14 -9.94
C LEU A 279 0.17 17.62 -9.57
N ASN A 280 -0.73 18.17 -8.75
CA ASN A 280 -0.62 19.55 -8.26
C ASN A 280 -0.48 19.58 -6.74
N LYS A 281 0.04 20.70 -6.22
CA LYS A 281 0.15 20.91 -4.78
C LYS A 281 -1.23 20.84 -4.13
N GLY A 282 -1.40 19.89 -3.21
CA GLY A 282 -2.66 19.67 -2.48
C GLY A 282 -3.60 18.66 -3.15
N ASP A 283 -3.22 18.08 -4.29
CA ASP A 283 -3.87 16.90 -4.85
C ASP A 283 -3.25 15.62 -4.27
N GLY A 284 -3.99 14.53 -4.28
CA GLY A 284 -3.55 13.21 -3.78
C GLY A 284 -4.69 12.47 -3.10
N PHE A 285 -4.36 11.71 -2.06
CA PHE A 285 -5.32 10.94 -1.27
C PHE A 285 -5.48 11.55 0.13
N ALA A 286 -6.70 11.91 0.50
CA ALA A 286 -7.01 12.32 1.87
C ALA A 286 -6.88 11.17 2.86
N SER A 287 -7.04 9.93 2.41
CA SER A 287 -6.81 8.77 3.26
C SER A 287 -6.36 7.54 2.49
N VAL A 288 -5.48 6.77 3.11
CA VAL A 288 -5.08 5.43 2.69
C VAL A 288 -5.29 4.48 3.88
N LYS A 289 -6.02 3.40 3.67
CA LYS A 289 -6.34 2.41 4.71
C LYS A 289 -5.95 1.02 4.27
N MET A 290 -5.21 0.31 5.12
CA MET A 290 -5.01 -1.12 5.02
C MET A 290 -5.98 -1.83 5.98
N GLU A 291 -6.93 -2.56 5.40
CA GLU A 291 -8.03 -3.29 6.05
C GLU A 291 -8.02 -4.78 5.63
N GLY A 292 -6.85 -5.28 5.20
CA GLY A 292 -6.67 -6.58 4.58
C GLY A 292 -5.73 -7.51 5.36
N GLU A 293 -5.28 -8.55 4.66
CA GLU A 293 -4.33 -9.55 5.15
C GLU A 293 -2.89 -9.12 4.90
N SER A 294 -2.53 -8.83 3.64
CA SER A 294 -1.16 -8.45 3.27
C SER A 294 -1.09 -7.68 1.95
N TRP A 295 -0.59 -6.46 1.97
CA TRP A 295 -0.39 -5.64 0.77
C TRP A 295 1.04 -5.13 0.63
N THR A 296 1.56 -5.14 -0.60
CA THR A 296 2.84 -4.50 -0.94
C THR A 296 2.62 -3.41 -1.98
N LEU A 297 2.90 -2.16 -1.64
CA LEU A 297 2.88 -1.02 -2.55
C LEU A 297 4.32 -0.53 -2.77
N THR A 298 4.80 -0.60 -4.00
CA THR A 298 6.20 -0.21 -4.32
C THR A 298 6.34 1.07 -5.13
N GLY A 299 5.21 1.68 -5.52
CA GLY A 299 5.13 3.03 -6.08
C GLY A 299 5.04 4.09 -4.99
N ASP A 300 5.07 5.36 -5.40
CA ASP A 300 4.97 6.53 -4.53
C ASP A 300 3.52 6.79 -4.10
N LEU A 301 3.34 7.31 -2.88
CA LEU A 301 2.04 7.63 -2.29
C LEU A 301 2.02 9.08 -1.79
N ASP A 302 1.08 9.88 -2.32
CA ASP A 302 0.78 11.22 -1.81
C ASP A 302 -0.47 11.19 -0.91
N VAL A 303 -0.23 11.29 0.40
CA VAL A 303 -1.26 11.31 1.43
C VAL A 303 -1.39 12.72 1.99
N ILE A 304 -2.40 13.44 1.53
CA ILE A 304 -2.61 14.88 1.82
C ILE A 304 -3.56 15.14 3.00
N GLY A 305 -4.17 14.08 3.55
CA GLY A 305 -5.08 14.18 4.67
C GLY A 305 -4.41 14.67 5.95
N SER A 306 -5.22 15.23 6.84
CA SER A 306 -4.85 15.55 8.22
C SER A 306 -5.24 14.42 9.19
N GLY A 307 -4.73 14.47 10.42
CA GLY A 307 -4.97 13.43 11.41
C GLY A 307 -4.34 12.10 10.99
N ASP A 308 -4.94 10.97 11.39
CA ASP A 308 -4.47 9.64 10.99
C ASP A 308 -4.93 9.34 9.56
N SER A 309 -4.17 9.82 8.57
CA SER A 309 -4.48 9.79 7.15
C SER A 309 -3.94 8.53 6.45
N LEU A 310 -2.86 7.94 6.96
CA LEU A 310 -2.42 6.60 6.59
C LEU A 310 -2.69 5.65 7.76
N GLN A 311 -3.57 4.68 7.59
CA GLN A 311 -3.98 3.76 8.65
C GLN A 311 -3.68 2.32 8.24
N VAL A 312 -2.91 1.62 9.06
CA VAL A 312 -2.76 0.17 8.99
C VAL A 312 -3.59 -0.42 10.11
N ASN A 313 -4.83 -0.78 9.76
CA ASN A 313 -5.85 -1.21 10.72
C ASN A 313 -5.83 -2.72 10.96
N SER A 314 -5.33 -3.50 9.99
CA SER A 314 -5.13 -4.95 10.08
C SER A 314 -4.05 -5.43 9.10
N GLY A 315 -3.54 -6.63 9.33
CA GLY A 315 -2.61 -7.31 8.43
C GLY A 315 -1.27 -6.59 8.27
N ASP A 316 -0.60 -6.93 7.17
CA ASP A 316 0.75 -6.48 6.86
C ASP A 316 0.76 -5.50 5.68
N LEU A 317 1.23 -4.27 5.89
CA LEU A 317 1.45 -3.30 4.81
C LEU A 317 2.94 -3.09 4.58
N THR A 318 3.43 -3.46 3.40
CA THR A 318 4.77 -3.08 2.93
C THR A 318 4.69 -1.88 2.00
N LEU A 319 5.42 -0.81 2.34
CA LEU A 319 5.61 0.36 1.50
C LEU A 319 7.07 0.41 1.05
N ALA A 320 7.31 0.53 -0.25
CA ALA A 320 8.65 0.52 -0.83
C ALA A 320 8.94 1.70 -1.80
N GLY A 321 8.07 2.71 -1.80
CA GLY A 321 8.26 3.98 -2.50
C GLY A 321 8.36 5.18 -1.53
N THR A 322 8.29 6.38 -2.07
CA THR A 322 8.20 7.64 -1.31
C THR A 322 6.78 7.82 -0.80
N VAL A 323 6.61 7.96 0.52
CA VAL A 323 5.31 8.20 1.15
C VAL A 323 5.29 9.62 1.71
N SER A 324 4.73 10.53 0.92
CA SER A 324 4.53 11.93 1.31
C SER A 324 3.24 12.04 2.12
N ASN A 325 3.33 11.88 3.44
CA ASN A 325 2.19 12.01 4.34
C ASN A 325 2.19 13.36 5.08
N SER A 326 1.18 14.17 4.82
CA SER A 326 0.99 15.46 5.49
C SER A 326 0.40 15.33 6.91
N GLY A 327 -0.23 14.20 7.21
CA GLY A 327 -0.83 13.89 8.50
C GLY A 327 0.03 12.95 9.34
N ASN A 328 -0.64 11.98 9.94
CA ASN A 328 -0.05 10.92 10.74
C ASN A 328 -0.28 9.57 10.08
N THR A 329 0.64 8.66 10.36
CA THR A 329 0.53 7.23 10.12
C THR A 329 0.13 6.54 11.43
N LEU A 330 -0.95 5.77 11.42
CA LEU A 330 -1.39 4.95 12.55
C LEU A 330 -1.20 3.47 12.21
N VAL A 331 -0.43 2.75 13.03
CA VAL A 331 -0.37 1.28 13.01
C VAL A 331 -1.14 0.78 14.23
N THR A 332 -2.23 0.05 14.00
CA THR A 332 -3.06 -0.48 15.08
C THR A 332 -2.41 -1.70 15.72
N LYS A 333 -2.95 -2.09 16.88
CA LYS A 333 -2.54 -3.31 17.57
C LYS A 333 -2.70 -4.52 16.64
N ASP A 334 -1.70 -5.40 16.66
CA ASP A 334 -1.65 -6.65 15.89
C ASP A 334 -1.53 -6.47 14.35
N ALA A 335 -1.37 -5.24 13.84
CA ALA A 335 -1.03 -4.93 12.46
C ALA A 335 0.48 -4.64 12.28
N SER A 336 0.99 -4.74 11.06
CA SER A 336 2.39 -4.41 10.74
C SER A 336 2.56 -3.42 9.58
N LEU A 337 3.51 -2.50 9.72
CA LEU A 337 3.97 -1.60 8.67
C LEU A 337 5.45 -1.87 8.39
N GLN A 338 5.77 -2.36 7.20
CA GLN A 338 7.14 -2.49 6.73
C GLN A 338 7.53 -1.34 5.80
N LEU A 339 8.68 -0.73 6.06
CA LEU A 339 9.31 0.30 5.24
C LEU A 339 10.50 -0.30 4.48
N GLY A 340 10.39 -0.29 3.17
CA GLY A 340 11.28 -0.97 2.24
C GLY A 340 10.94 -2.46 2.07
N ASN A 341 11.56 -3.10 1.08
CA ASN A 341 11.39 -4.53 0.81
C ASN A 341 12.74 -5.27 0.64
N GLY A 342 13.82 -4.69 1.17
CA GLY A 342 15.20 -5.18 1.06
C GLY A 342 15.87 -4.87 -0.28
N GLN A 343 15.11 -4.45 -1.30
CA GLN A 343 15.64 -4.02 -2.60
C GLN A 343 15.42 -2.53 -2.85
N LYS A 344 14.20 -2.04 -2.60
CA LYS A 344 13.83 -0.63 -2.65
C LYS A 344 13.86 -0.02 -1.25
N THR A 345 14.20 1.26 -1.19
CA THR A 345 14.20 2.06 0.04
C THR A 345 12.92 2.88 0.10
N ALA A 346 12.18 2.77 1.20
CA ALA A 346 11.02 3.62 1.46
C ALA A 346 11.42 4.87 2.23
N SER A 347 10.67 5.95 2.01
CA SER A 347 10.63 7.11 2.89
C SER A 347 9.21 7.34 3.38
N LEU A 348 9.08 7.87 4.59
CA LEU A 348 7.80 8.22 5.19
C LEU A 348 7.97 9.56 5.91
N SER A 349 7.10 10.51 5.59
CA SER A 349 6.94 11.77 6.32
C SER A 349 5.69 11.76 7.20
N GLY A 350 5.45 12.86 7.92
CA GLY A 350 4.36 12.95 8.90
C GLY A 350 4.71 12.27 10.23
N GLY A 351 3.80 12.30 11.20
CA GLY A 351 3.97 11.60 12.48
C GLY A 351 3.71 10.10 12.34
N LEU A 352 4.28 9.26 13.22
CA LEU A 352 4.01 7.82 13.25
C LEU A 352 3.59 7.37 14.65
N LYS A 353 2.35 6.89 14.79
CA LYS A 353 1.85 6.24 16.00
C LYS A 353 1.80 4.74 15.80
N ASN A 354 2.78 4.04 16.36
CA ASN A 354 2.93 2.60 16.30
C ASN A 354 2.33 1.92 17.54
N ASN A 355 1.21 1.21 17.39
CA ASN A 355 0.66 0.31 18.41
C ASN A 355 0.75 -1.18 18.02
N GLY A 356 1.25 -1.46 16.82
CA GLY A 356 1.47 -2.79 16.27
C GLY A 356 2.97 -3.07 16.13
N THR A 357 3.41 -3.37 14.90
CA THR A 357 4.83 -3.55 14.58
C THR A 357 5.24 -2.66 13.42
N VAL A 358 6.37 -1.95 13.56
CA VAL A 358 7.03 -1.25 12.44
C VAL A 358 8.32 -1.97 12.11
N ILE A 359 8.50 -2.32 10.84
CA ILE A 359 9.65 -3.09 10.35
C ILE A 359 10.43 -2.23 9.36
N PHE A 360 11.74 -2.09 9.58
CA PHE A 360 12.65 -1.49 8.61
C PHE A 360 13.36 -2.59 7.84
N ASN A 361 13.11 -2.64 6.53
CA ASN A 361 13.72 -3.57 5.58
C ASN A 361 14.18 -2.79 4.33
N GLN A 362 15.18 -1.94 4.50
CA GLN A 362 15.57 -0.96 3.49
C GLN A 362 16.55 -1.53 2.47
N GLY A 363 16.43 -1.07 1.22
CA GLY A 363 17.33 -1.47 0.12
C GLY A 363 18.70 -0.79 0.12
N ASN A 364 18.90 0.25 0.94
CA ASN A 364 20.16 0.99 1.09
C ASN A 364 20.25 1.59 2.49
N ASN A 365 21.40 2.18 2.82
CA ASN A 365 21.54 3.04 4.00
C ASN A 365 20.48 4.14 3.96
N SER A 366 19.81 4.38 5.08
CA SER A 366 18.67 5.30 5.15
C SER A 366 18.64 6.09 6.46
N THR A 367 17.99 7.25 6.39
CA THR A 367 17.70 8.10 7.55
C THR A 367 16.19 8.14 7.76
N PHE A 368 15.75 7.92 9.00
CA PHE A 368 14.35 8.02 9.38
C PHE A 368 14.16 9.18 10.36
N ALA A 369 13.54 10.25 9.85
CA ALA A 369 13.37 11.51 10.56
C ALA A 369 12.02 11.66 11.28
N THR A 370 11.06 10.79 10.99
CA THR A 370 9.72 10.84 11.57
C THR A 370 9.74 10.44 13.05
N ASP A 371 9.09 11.25 13.88
CA ASP A 371 8.87 10.95 15.29
C ASP A 371 7.93 9.75 15.44
N MET A 372 8.37 8.75 16.21
CA MET A 372 7.58 7.56 16.53
C MET A 372 7.03 7.60 17.96
N THR A 373 5.74 7.30 18.11
CA THR A 373 5.03 7.20 19.39
C THR A 373 4.25 5.88 19.48
N GLY A 374 3.66 5.57 20.63
CA GLY A 374 2.76 4.41 20.82
C GLY A 374 3.39 3.25 21.57
N SER A 375 2.67 2.13 21.65
CA SER A 375 3.08 0.96 22.47
C SER A 375 3.68 -0.20 21.67
N GLY A 376 3.80 -0.05 20.35
CA GLY A 376 4.17 -1.10 19.42
C GLY A 376 5.66 -1.43 19.40
N LYS A 377 5.99 -2.56 18.77
CA LYS A 377 7.35 -3.08 18.56
C LYS A 377 7.99 -2.42 17.33
N VAL A 378 9.32 -2.29 17.34
CA VAL A 378 10.11 -1.94 16.15
C VAL A 378 11.09 -3.04 15.81
N GLU A 379 11.23 -3.36 14.53
CA GLU A 379 12.19 -4.33 14.01
C GLU A 379 13.05 -3.72 12.91
N LYS A 380 14.32 -4.14 12.84
CA LYS A 380 15.23 -3.83 11.73
C LYS A 380 15.80 -5.14 11.21
N VAL A 381 15.51 -5.47 9.95
CA VAL A 381 15.80 -6.79 9.38
C VAL A 381 16.86 -6.78 8.27
N ASP A 382 17.05 -5.66 7.58
CA ASP A 382 18.03 -5.58 6.49
C ASP A 382 19.48 -5.38 6.99
N SER A 383 20.46 -5.54 6.09
CA SER A 383 21.90 -5.42 6.41
C SER A 383 22.45 -3.99 6.38
N HIS A 384 21.66 -3.00 6.00
CA HIS A 384 22.11 -1.62 5.81
C HIS A 384 22.11 -0.83 7.12
N THR A 385 22.66 0.38 7.07
CA THR A 385 22.60 1.34 8.17
C THR A 385 21.27 2.08 8.19
N LEU A 386 20.56 2.02 9.32
CA LEU A 386 19.41 2.87 9.64
C LEU A 386 19.83 3.95 10.64
N THR A 387 19.69 5.21 10.27
CA THR A 387 19.95 6.35 11.17
C THR A 387 18.63 6.98 11.60
N LEU A 388 18.31 6.87 12.88
CA LEU A 388 17.15 7.52 13.51
C LEU A 388 17.52 8.95 13.91
N THR A 389 16.80 9.94 13.36
CA THR A 389 16.98 11.35 13.71
C THR A 389 15.76 11.98 14.39
N GLY A 390 14.63 11.26 14.42
CA GLY A 390 13.40 11.69 15.11
C GLY A 390 13.45 11.52 16.62
N LYS A 391 12.47 12.11 17.31
CA LYS A 391 12.22 11.94 18.74
C LYS A 391 11.31 10.74 18.99
N ASN A 392 11.90 9.56 19.06
CA ASN A 392 11.16 8.33 19.26
C ASN A 392 10.84 8.17 20.75
N SER A 393 9.55 8.01 21.06
CA SER A 393 8.99 7.88 22.40
C SER A 393 8.01 6.70 22.52
N TYR A 394 8.10 5.73 21.61
CA TYR A 394 7.36 4.48 21.73
C TYR A 394 7.86 3.64 22.91
N THR A 395 6.99 2.81 23.47
CA THR A 395 7.24 2.06 24.70
C THR A 395 7.34 0.55 24.51
N GLY A 396 7.23 0.05 23.28
CA GLY A 396 7.48 -1.35 22.96
C GLY A 396 8.96 -1.63 22.69
N ASP A 397 9.30 -2.92 22.61
CA ASP A 397 10.67 -3.37 22.39
C ASP A 397 11.17 -3.08 20.97
N THR A 398 12.49 -3.03 20.82
CA THR A 398 13.18 -2.93 19.54
C THR A 398 14.00 -4.19 19.32
N VAL A 399 13.90 -4.82 18.14
CA VAL A 399 14.76 -5.97 17.79
C VAL A 399 15.56 -5.65 16.53
N LEU A 400 16.88 -5.78 16.65
CA LEU A 400 17.83 -5.55 15.57
C LEU A 400 18.36 -6.90 15.10
N HIS A 401 17.82 -7.40 13.99
CA HIS A 401 18.18 -8.70 13.42
C HIS A 401 19.49 -8.64 12.61
N GLY A 402 19.85 -7.46 12.11
CA GLY A 402 21.06 -7.27 11.32
C GLY A 402 21.37 -5.82 10.99
N GLY A 403 22.50 -5.62 10.31
CA GLY A 403 22.96 -4.30 9.88
C GLY A 403 23.37 -3.40 11.05
N THR A 404 23.34 -2.09 10.82
CA THR A 404 23.69 -1.09 11.84
C THR A 404 22.50 -0.18 12.11
N THR A 405 22.19 0.07 13.38
CA THR A 405 21.21 1.08 13.78
C THR A 405 21.90 2.17 14.59
N LEU A 406 21.69 3.41 14.18
CA LEU A 406 22.27 4.60 14.77
C LEU A 406 21.17 5.50 15.32
N VAL A 407 21.32 5.98 16.55
CA VAL A 407 20.50 7.08 17.08
C VAL A 407 21.35 8.35 17.02
N ALA A 408 20.95 9.31 16.19
CA ALA A 408 21.73 10.51 15.92
C ALA A 408 21.71 11.51 17.08
N ASN A 409 22.64 12.46 17.08
CA ASN A 409 22.65 13.56 18.05
C ASN A 409 21.34 14.37 17.98
N GLY A 410 20.73 14.65 19.14
CA GLY A 410 19.44 15.33 19.25
C GLY A 410 18.21 14.44 19.04
N ALA A 411 18.40 13.17 18.64
CA ALA A 411 17.34 12.18 18.58
C ALA A 411 17.10 11.51 19.94
N THR A 412 15.95 10.87 20.10
CA THR A 412 15.62 10.07 21.28
C THR A 412 15.17 8.67 20.88
N LEU A 413 15.39 7.70 21.76
CA LEU A 413 14.84 6.36 21.68
C LEU A 413 14.28 5.95 23.04
N GLY A 414 12.97 5.70 23.07
CA GLY A 414 12.24 5.31 24.27
C GLY A 414 11.93 6.47 25.22
N VAL A 415 11.24 6.14 26.30
CA VAL A 415 10.85 7.09 27.36
C VAL A 415 11.59 6.78 28.65
N LYS A 416 11.88 7.81 29.45
CA LYS A 416 12.52 7.65 30.77
C LYS A 416 11.74 6.69 31.65
N ASN A 417 12.45 5.85 32.40
CA ASN A 417 11.89 4.81 33.27
C ASN A 417 11.05 3.75 32.52
N SER A 418 11.27 3.58 31.21
CA SER A 418 10.69 2.47 30.46
C SER A 418 11.41 1.16 30.77
N ASN A 419 10.66 0.04 30.73
CA ASN A 419 11.23 -1.30 30.78
C ASN A 419 11.52 -1.88 29.39
N ALA A 420 11.19 -1.15 28.32
CA ALA A 420 11.39 -1.59 26.96
C ALA A 420 12.87 -1.86 26.66
N THR A 421 13.14 -2.89 25.87
CA THR A 421 14.49 -3.38 25.58
C THR A 421 14.82 -3.27 24.09
N VAL A 422 16.03 -2.80 23.79
CA VAL A 422 16.66 -2.99 22.47
C VAL A 422 17.44 -4.30 22.51
N THR A 423 16.99 -5.29 21.75
CA THR A 423 17.69 -6.57 21.57
C THR A 423 18.56 -6.51 20.33
N ILE A 424 19.86 -6.75 20.50
CA ILE A 424 20.86 -6.73 19.42
C ILE A 424 21.25 -8.17 19.12
N GLU A 425 20.78 -8.70 17.99
CA GLU A 425 21.04 -10.07 17.58
C GLU A 425 22.40 -10.23 16.89
N ASN A 426 22.75 -11.48 16.57
CA ASN A 426 24.00 -11.81 15.90
C ASN A 426 24.14 -11.05 14.57
N GLY A 427 25.26 -10.34 14.38
CA GLY A 427 25.53 -9.57 13.18
C GLY A 427 24.88 -8.17 13.16
N ALA A 428 24.09 -7.81 14.18
CA ALA A 428 23.58 -6.47 14.35
C ALA A 428 24.54 -5.59 15.18
N THR A 429 24.58 -4.30 14.84
CA THR A 429 25.33 -3.27 15.59
C THR A 429 24.40 -2.12 15.97
N PHE A 430 24.49 -1.66 17.22
CA PHE A 430 23.78 -0.48 17.71
C PHE A 430 24.76 0.54 18.29
N ALA A 431 24.60 1.81 17.94
CA ALA A 431 25.35 2.91 18.53
C ALA A 431 24.48 4.17 18.67
N THR A 432 24.83 5.05 19.62
CA THR A 432 24.06 6.26 19.89
C THR A 432 24.94 7.49 20.10
N ALA A 433 24.55 8.58 19.43
CA ALA A 433 24.92 9.94 19.76
C ALA A 433 23.76 10.73 20.40
N GLY A 434 22.57 10.12 20.52
CA GLY A 434 21.35 10.70 21.08
C GLY A 434 20.95 10.08 22.43
N GLU A 435 19.77 10.44 22.92
CA GLU A 435 19.26 9.97 24.21
C GLU A 435 18.56 8.60 24.06
N VAL A 436 19.16 7.54 24.59
CA VAL A 436 18.54 6.20 24.65
C VAL A 436 18.08 5.93 26.08
N ASN A 437 16.78 5.69 26.25
CA ASN A 437 16.13 5.42 27.55
C ASN A 437 15.70 3.95 27.73
N ASN A 438 15.98 3.10 26.74
CA ASN A 438 15.69 1.67 26.78
C ASN A 438 16.78 0.91 27.54
N ASN A 439 16.40 -0.25 28.07
CA ASN A 439 17.37 -1.29 28.40
C ASN A 439 18.00 -1.84 27.12
N ILE A 440 19.21 -2.39 27.21
CA ILE A 440 19.90 -3.03 26.09
C ILE A 440 20.18 -4.49 26.44
N HIS A 441 19.83 -5.39 25.52
CA HIS A 441 20.21 -6.80 25.57
C HIS A 441 21.03 -7.16 24.34
N VAL A 442 22.33 -7.35 24.54
CA VAL A 442 23.25 -7.77 23.48
C VAL A 442 23.29 -9.30 23.48
N LEU A 443 22.82 -9.95 22.42
CA LEU A 443 22.96 -11.40 22.27
C LEU A 443 24.37 -11.77 21.79
N ALA A 444 24.71 -13.05 21.87
CA ALA A 444 25.95 -13.57 21.30
C ALA A 444 26.07 -13.19 19.81
N GLY A 445 27.20 -12.57 19.46
CA GLY A 445 27.46 -12.06 18.11
C GLY A 445 26.88 -10.67 17.80
N GLY A 446 26.06 -10.10 18.69
CA GLY A 446 25.61 -8.71 18.61
C GLY A 446 26.66 -7.72 19.15
N THR A 447 26.58 -6.46 18.71
CA THR A 447 27.51 -5.40 19.15
C THR A 447 26.76 -4.14 19.60
N LEU A 448 26.97 -3.74 20.86
CA LEU A 448 26.72 -2.37 21.34
C LEU A 448 28.02 -1.58 21.21
N ALA A 449 28.03 -0.48 20.46
CA ALA A 449 29.22 0.26 20.11
C ALA A 449 29.16 1.73 20.56
N ALA A 450 30.33 2.29 20.86
CA ALA A 450 30.52 3.74 20.88
C ALA A 450 30.29 4.32 19.48
N TRP A 451 29.86 5.58 19.40
CA TRP A 451 29.45 6.24 18.17
C TRP A 451 30.53 6.20 17.09
N ASN A 452 31.75 6.61 17.43
CA ASN A 452 32.91 6.61 16.52
C ASN A 452 33.60 5.24 16.40
N ALA A 453 33.12 4.21 17.12
CA ALA A 453 33.52 2.83 16.86
C ALA A 453 32.80 2.24 15.63
N VAL A 454 31.71 2.88 15.19
CA VAL A 454 31.09 2.60 13.89
C VAL A 454 31.79 3.40 12.79
N GLN A 455 32.18 2.73 11.70
CA GLN A 455 32.90 3.37 10.60
C GLN A 455 32.08 4.51 9.97
N GLY A 456 32.75 5.62 9.67
CA GLY A 456 32.14 6.81 9.05
C GLY A 456 31.61 7.84 10.06
N ASN A 457 31.50 7.47 11.34
CA ASN A 457 31.13 8.39 12.40
C ASN A 457 32.35 9.13 12.96
N ALA A 458 32.21 10.44 13.18
CA ALA A 458 33.25 11.27 13.78
C ALA A 458 33.29 11.11 15.31
N THR A 459 34.43 11.41 15.93
CA THR A 459 34.54 11.56 17.38
C THR A 459 33.67 12.74 17.84
N LEU A 460 32.81 12.51 18.83
CA LEU A 460 31.94 13.52 19.43
C LEU A 460 32.13 13.52 20.96
N SER A 461 31.92 14.67 21.58
CA SER A 461 32.05 14.85 23.04
C SER A 461 30.80 15.46 23.67
N ALA A 462 29.63 15.29 23.04
CA ALA A 462 28.36 15.78 23.57
C ALA A 462 27.84 14.86 24.68
N ALA A 463 27.12 15.42 25.66
CA ALA A 463 26.78 14.73 26.91
C ALA A 463 25.93 13.44 26.77
N ALA A 464 25.16 13.31 25.68
CA ALA A 464 24.31 12.13 25.44
C ALA A 464 24.99 11.07 24.55
N VAL A 465 26.16 11.38 23.99
CA VAL A 465 26.90 10.42 23.16
C VAL A 465 27.37 9.26 24.03
N ASP A 466 27.31 8.05 23.49
CA ASP A 466 27.76 6.83 24.17
C ASP A 466 27.09 6.59 25.53
N THR A 467 25.87 7.11 25.71
CA THR A 467 25.12 7.01 26.96
C THR A 467 23.86 6.18 26.79
N ILE A 468 23.68 5.19 27.67
CA ILE A 468 22.48 4.37 27.79
C ILE A 468 21.81 4.67 29.14
N ASN A 469 20.57 5.17 29.12
CA ASN A 469 19.76 5.43 30.31
C ASN A 469 18.87 4.23 30.68
N GLY A 470 19.51 3.07 30.81
CA GLY A 470 18.88 1.80 31.13
C GLY A 470 19.93 0.74 31.47
N ASN A 471 19.46 -0.44 31.84
CA ASN A 471 20.34 -1.57 32.14
C ASN A 471 20.91 -2.18 30.86
N VAL A 472 22.13 -2.70 30.93
CA VAL A 472 22.79 -3.40 29.83
C VAL A 472 23.09 -4.84 30.22
N ALA A 473 22.43 -5.79 29.55
CA ALA A 473 22.79 -7.21 29.58
C ALA A 473 23.66 -7.52 28.35
N ASN A 474 24.93 -7.86 28.58
CA ASN A 474 25.90 -8.10 27.52
C ASN A 474 26.23 -9.59 27.39
N GLY A 475 25.69 -10.24 26.37
CA GLY A 475 26.07 -11.56 25.88
C GLY A 475 26.96 -11.54 24.64
N GLY A 476 27.20 -10.36 24.06
CA GLY A 476 27.99 -10.15 22.85
C GLY A 476 29.18 -9.23 23.10
N LYS A 477 29.24 -8.11 22.37
CA LYS A 477 30.35 -7.16 22.42
C LYS A 477 29.87 -5.77 22.86
N LEU A 478 30.54 -5.20 23.85
CA LEU A 478 30.54 -3.77 24.15
C LEU A 478 31.83 -3.16 23.58
N LEU A 479 31.71 -2.43 22.47
CA LEU A 479 32.81 -1.93 21.65
C LEU A 479 33.02 -0.43 21.88
N LEU A 480 34.01 -0.07 22.71
CA LEU A 480 34.38 1.33 22.92
C LEU A 480 35.51 1.76 21.98
N SER A 481 36.38 0.82 21.56
CA SER A 481 37.51 1.15 20.68
C SER A 481 37.06 1.80 19.38
N ALA A 482 37.44 3.07 19.18
CA ALA A 482 37.09 3.83 17.99
C ALA A 482 37.66 3.19 16.71
N ALA A 483 36.92 3.29 15.60
CA ALA A 483 37.31 2.71 14.31
C ALA A 483 38.54 3.40 13.68
N ASN A 484 38.81 4.64 14.09
CA ASN A 484 39.97 5.44 13.66
C ASN A 484 41.17 5.32 14.60
N ASN A 485 41.17 4.37 15.53
CA ASN A 485 42.21 4.16 16.54
C ASN A 485 42.38 5.32 17.54
N SER A 486 41.44 6.26 17.62
CA SER A 486 41.46 7.25 18.71
C SER A 486 41.19 6.57 20.06
N VAL A 487 41.71 7.21 21.10
CA VAL A 487 41.53 6.85 22.52
C VAL A 487 40.76 7.95 23.23
N GLY A 488 40.04 7.59 24.28
CA GLY A 488 39.33 8.53 25.15
C GLY A 488 37.81 8.53 24.99
N ASN A 489 37.24 7.50 24.37
CA ASN A 489 35.79 7.33 24.39
C ASN A 489 35.31 7.08 25.81
N ASN A 490 34.24 7.75 26.21
CA ASN A 490 33.64 7.61 27.53
C ASN A 490 32.22 7.05 27.37
N PHE A 491 32.07 5.75 27.54
CA PHE A 491 30.77 5.09 27.45
C PHE A 491 30.12 5.04 28.82
N THR A 492 28.88 5.51 28.92
CA THR A 492 28.14 5.59 30.19
C THR A 492 26.90 4.71 30.16
N ILE A 493 26.78 3.83 31.16
CA ILE A 493 25.59 3.06 31.46
C ILE A 493 24.98 3.67 32.72
N ASN A 494 23.90 4.43 32.55
CA ASN A 494 23.11 4.99 33.64
C ASN A 494 22.11 3.95 34.17
N GLY A 495 22.66 2.82 34.63
CA GLY A 495 21.94 1.64 35.06
C GLY A 495 22.91 0.52 35.46
N ASP A 496 22.40 -0.70 35.57
CA ASP A 496 23.20 -1.88 35.88
C ASP A 496 23.82 -2.49 34.62
N TYR A 497 24.99 -3.11 34.81
CA TYR A 497 25.65 -3.92 33.79
C TYR A 497 25.65 -5.40 34.19
N THR A 498 25.24 -6.29 33.29
CA THR A 498 25.33 -7.74 33.51
C THR A 498 26.05 -8.39 32.34
N GLY A 499 27.26 -8.90 32.55
CA GLY A 499 28.02 -9.64 31.55
C GLY A 499 27.71 -11.15 31.57
N SER A 500 27.82 -11.82 30.43
CA SER A 500 27.65 -13.27 30.31
C SER A 500 28.95 -13.99 29.91
N ALA A 501 28.97 -15.32 30.01
CA ALA A 501 30.10 -16.10 29.51
C ALA A 501 30.38 -15.81 28.03
N GLY A 502 31.63 -15.46 27.72
CA GLY A 502 32.08 -15.15 26.36
C GLY A 502 31.82 -13.72 25.89
N SER A 503 31.10 -12.89 26.67
CA SER A 503 30.92 -11.49 26.31
C SER A 503 32.20 -10.67 26.46
N GLN A 504 32.32 -9.60 25.69
CA GLN A 504 33.53 -8.77 25.62
C GLN A 504 33.25 -7.29 25.89
N ILE A 505 34.22 -6.63 26.51
CA ILE A 505 34.39 -5.17 26.57
C ILE A 505 35.68 -4.86 25.82
N VAL A 506 35.65 -3.98 24.81
CA VAL A 506 36.78 -3.73 23.91
C VAL A 506 37.16 -2.26 23.91
N LEU A 507 38.42 -1.97 24.25
CA LEU A 507 38.95 -0.65 24.53
C LEU A 507 40.23 -0.38 23.71
N ASN A 508 40.42 0.88 23.32
CA ASN A 508 41.72 1.42 22.94
C ASN A 508 42.36 2.14 24.12
N SER A 509 43.66 1.96 24.30
CA SER A 509 44.46 2.69 25.29
C SER A 509 45.81 3.05 24.71
N THR A 510 46.31 4.24 25.03
CA THR A 510 47.72 4.57 24.87
C THR A 510 48.42 4.10 26.14
N LEU A 511 48.90 2.85 26.17
CA LEU A 511 49.43 2.26 27.40
C LEU A 511 50.66 3.03 27.93
N GLY A 512 50.57 3.50 29.17
CA GLY A 512 51.55 4.38 29.81
C GLY A 512 51.38 4.44 31.32
N GLU A 513 51.60 5.62 31.89
CA GLU A 513 51.42 5.94 33.32
C GLU A 513 49.93 6.08 33.69
N ASP A 514 49.60 6.35 34.95
CA ASP A 514 48.21 6.35 35.46
C ASP A 514 47.24 7.25 34.68
N ASN A 515 47.71 8.39 34.17
CA ASN A 515 46.91 9.38 33.45
C ASN A 515 46.84 9.12 31.93
N ALA A 516 47.45 8.03 31.46
CA ALA A 516 47.61 7.82 30.03
C ALA A 516 46.23 7.66 29.36
N PRO A 517 46.00 8.26 28.18
CA PRO A 517 44.69 8.25 27.55
C PRO A 517 44.18 6.83 27.31
N THR A 518 42.95 6.57 27.75
CA THR A 518 42.27 5.29 27.55
C THR A 518 40.79 5.53 27.32
N ASP A 519 40.16 4.63 26.58
CA ASP A 519 38.71 4.51 26.61
C ASP A 519 38.26 4.08 28.02
N HIS A 520 37.08 4.54 28.41
CA HIS A 520 36.53 4.41 29.75
C HIS A 520 35.07 3.98 29.70
N LEU A 521 34.72 3.00 30.56
CA LEU A 521 33.36 2.57 30.80
C LEU A 521 32.91 3.02 32.20
N THR A 522 31.88 3.86 32.25
CA THR A 522 31.21 4.23 33.51
C THR A 522 29.89 3.47 33.64
N ILE A 523 29.71 2.75 34.75
CA ILE A 523 28.46 2.11 35.15
C ILE A 523 27.99 2.81 36.42
N THR A 524 26.85 3.50 36.38
CA THR A 524 26.36 4.24 37.56
C THR A 524 25.66 3.31 38.56
N GLY A 525 25.09 2.21 38.09
CA GLY A 525 24.50 1.16 38.92
C GLY A 525 25.51 0.11 39.35
N SER A 526 25.04 -1.11 39.55
CA SER A 526 25.83 -2.27 39.93
C SER A 526 26.31 -3.06 38.70
N SER A 527 27.38 -3.84 38.86
CA SER A 527 27.89 -4.75 37.84
C SER A 527 27.79 -6.20 38.31
N PHE A 528 27.34 -7.09 37.43
CA PHE A 528 27.15 -8.52 37.70
C PHE A 528 27.71 -9.41 36.58
N GLY A 529 27.85 -10.70 36.87
CA GLY A 529 28.21 -11.72 35.89
C GLY A 529 29.69 -11.73 35.53
N GLN A 530 30.03 -11.90 34.25
CA GLN A 530 31.43 -11.94 33.80
C GLN A 530 31.63 -11.36 32.40
N SER A 531 32.82 -10.86 32.09
CA SER A 531 33.19 -10.44 30.73
C SER A 531 34.71 -10.44 30.52
N GLY A 532 35.11 -10.71 29.28
CA GLY A 532 36.49 -10.52 28.84
C GLY A 532 36.75 -9.05 28.48
N VAL A 533 37.86 -8.49 28.92
CA VAL A 533 38.32 -7.14 28.60
C VAL A 533 39.45 -7.23 27.59
N SER A 534 39.25 -6.68 26.40
CA SER A 534 40.26 -6.59 25.35
C SER A 534 40.78 -5.16 25.26
N VAL A 535 42.06 -4.97 25.56
CA VAL A 535 42.73 -3.67 25.44
C VAL A 535 43.68 -3.70 24.25
N SER A 536 43.56 -2.70 23.37
CA SER A 536 44.46 -2.51 22.23
C SER A 536 45.35 -1.30 22.47
N ASN A 537 46.67 -1.49 22.37
CA ASN A 537 47.65 -0.42 22.55
C ASN A 537 47.74 0.47 21.31
N MET A 538 47.28 1.72 21.40
CA MET A 538 47.32 2.72 20.31
C MET A 538 48.61 3.55 20.34
N GLY A 539 49.76 2.86 20.31
CA GLY A 539 51.08 3.51 20.22
C GLY A 539 51.69 3.93 21.56
N GLY A 540 51.14 3.46 22.68
CA GLY A 540 51.77 3.63 24.00
C GLY A 540 53.10 2.87 24.10
N LEU A 541 54.08 3.49 24.74
CA LEU A 541 55.42 2.91 24.93
C LEU A 541 55.52 2.04 26.19
N GLY A 542 54.49 2.08 27.04
CA GLY A 542 54.48 1.47 28.35
C GLY A 542 55.21 2.30 29.40
N ALA A 543 54.68 2.30 30.61
CA ALA A 543 55.31 2.86 31.80
C ALA A 543 54.78 2.16 33.05
N GLN A 544 55.50 2.30 34.16
CA GLN A 544 55.01 1.83 35.46
C GLN A 544 53.82 2.69 35.92
N THR A 545 52.74 2.04 36.32
CA THR A 545 51.60 2.68 37.00
C THR A 545 51.82 2.72 38.52
N VAL A 546 51.28 3.74 39.17
CA VAL A 546 51.27 3.88 40.64
C VAL A 546 49.94 3.38 41.18
N ASN A 547 48.82 3.94 40.70
CA ASN A 547 47.46 3.57 41.09
C ASN A 547 46.77 2.69 40.03
N GLY A 548 47.30 2.68 38.80
CA GLY A 548 46.71 2.00 37.65
C GLY A 548 46.00 2.98 36.71
N MET A 549 45.79 2.55 35.47
CA MET A 549 44.94 3.25 34.50
C MET A 549 43.49 2.80 34.70
N GLU A 550 42.61 3.70 35.14
CA GLU A 550 41.18 3.38 35.31
C GLU A 550 40.50 3.19 33.95
N ILE A 551 39.95 2.00 33.70
CA ILE A 551 39.24 1.68 32.45
C ILE A 551 37.75 1.37 32.65
N VAL A 552 37.35 1.02 33.87
CA VAL A 552 35.97 0.74 34.24
C VAL A 552 35.72 1.33 35.62
N ARG A 553 34.63 2.09 35.77
CA ARG A 553 34.13 2.61 37.03
C ARG A 553 32.73 2.08 37.30
N VAL A 554 32.49 1.58 38.51
CA VAL A 554 31.18 1.09 38.96
C VAL A 554 30.72 1.91 40.17
N GLY A 555 29.52 2.48 40.10
CA GLY A 555 28.96 3.32 41.16
C GLY A 555 28.25 2.54 42.28
N GLY A 556 27.68 1.38 41.94
CA GLY A 556 27.03 0.44 42.87
C GLY A 556 27.92 -0.74 43.26
N SER A 557 27.31 -1.90 43.50
CA SER A 557 28.05 -3.13 43.81
C SER A 557 28.87 -3.57 42.59
N SER A 558 30.15 -3.87 42.78
CA SER A 558 31.06 -4.31 41.70
C SER A 558 31.31 -5.82 41.78
N GLU A 559 30.30 -6.62 41.42
CA GLU A 559 30.33 -8.08 41.53
C GLU A 559 30.73 -8.79 40.22
N ALA A 560 30.75 -8.06 39.10
CA ALA A 560 31.15 -8.60 37.80
C ALA A 560 32.62 -9.07 37.81
N GLN A 561 32.86 -10.29 37.31
CA GLN A 561 34.19 -10.83 37.09
C GLN A 561 34.72 -10.39 35.72
N LEU A 562 35.57 -9.36 35.73
CA LEU A 562 36.25 -8.88 34.54
C LEU A 562 37.64 -9.49 34.44
N THR A 563 37.97 -10.08 33.29
CA THR A 563 39.27 -10.74 33.04
C THR A 563 39.87 -10.26 31.74
N LEU A 564 41.20 -10.10 31.67
CA LEU A 564 41.85 -9.77 30.40
C LEU A 564 41.65 -10.92 29.40
N ALA A 565 41.13 -10.61 28.22
CA ALA A 565 40.91 -11.59 27.16
C ALA A 565 42.22 -12.09 26.52
N LYS A 566 43.30 -11.31 26.64
CA LYS A 566 44.67 -11.63 26.23
C LYS A 566 45.66 -10.78 27.04
N PRO A 567 46.93 -11.18 27.14
CA PRO A 567 47.97 -10.34 27.76
C PRO A 567 48.04 -8.95 27.11
N VAL A 568 48.22 -7.92 27.93
CA VAL A 568 48.29 -6.51 27.50
C VAL A 568 49.71 -6.02 27.72
N VAL A 569 50.45 -5.74 26.64
CA VAL A 569 51.88 -5.42 26.69
C VAL A 569 52.17 -4.14 25.90
N ALA A 570 53.02 -3.28 26.47
CA ALA A 570 53.62 -2.13 25.79
C ALA A 570 55.08 -1.96 26.20
N GLY A 571 55.99 -1.97 25.22
CA GLY A 571 57.42 -1.88 25.48
C GLY A 571 57.89 -3.00 26.41
N ALA A 572 58.52 -2.62 27.52
CA ALA A 572 59.01 -3.54 28.55
C ALA A 572 57.97 -3.86 29.64
N TYR A 573 56.73 -3.41 29.50
CA TYR A 573 55.70 -3.49 30.53
C TYR A 573 54.56 -4.42 30.12
N GLU A 574 54.17 -5.29 31.04
CA GLU A 574 52.95 -6.08 30.97
C GLU A 574 51.93 -5.52 31.99
N TYR A 575 50.72 -5.30 31.52
CA TYR A 575 49.61 -4.73 32.29
C TYR A 575 48.65 -5.84 32.71
N ASN A 576 48.26 -5.82 33.99
CA ASN A 576 47.28 -6.72 34.55
C ASN A 576 46.02 -5.94 34.94
N LEU A 577 44.85 -6.59 34.88
CA LEU A 577 43.60 -6.00 35.35
C LEU A 577 43.45 -6.25 36.85
N TYR A 578 43.12 -5.19 37.59
CA TYR A 578 42.91 -5.22 39.03
C TYR A 578 41.61 -4.50 39.40
N GLN A 579 40.88 -5.05 40.36
CA GLN A 579 39.71 -4.40 40.95
C GLN A 579 40.15 -3.59 42.18
N HIS A 580 40.08 -2.26 42.08
CA HIS A 580 40.24 -1.39 43.24
C HIS A 580 38.91 -1.32 44.01
N GLY A 581 38.98 -1.47 45.34
CA GLY A 581 37.84 -1.43 46.24
C GLY A 581 37.52 -0.03 46.76
#